data_AF-A0A941YM50-F1
#
_entry.id   AF-A0A941YM50-F1
#
_cell.length_a   1.000
_cell.length_b   1.000
_cell.length_c   1.000
_cell.angle_alpha   90.00
_cell.angle_beta   90.00
_cell.angle_gamma   90.00
#
_symmetry.space_group_name_H-M   'P 1'
#
loop_
_entity.id
_entity.type
_entity.pdbx_description
1 polymer ?
#
loop_
_entity_poly.entity_id
_entity_poly.type
_entity_poly.pdbx_seq_one_letter_code
_entity_poly.pdbx_strand_id
1 'polypeptide(L)'
;VGYPNPNRSHFKSMDIWQSASPDGKMTSGWVGRYMDESSAHGKLDALAAVGLSTEKPRALNGTHASIPCFAGLGDVQQMVGDADMEKMLRQIQGMEAPAGSATRAIQQANTSALDAMAALKAKLGGVTLKQTYANDVFGNGFKQIAQLVCASPQTRVVYFSAGGFDTHAKQAEQHEKLLKGFSDGVAAFQSEIEAAGRANKVMVLVFSEFGRRTYENGSGGTDHGQAAPMFLIGSRVKGGLYGSSPDFAALQDGDLRWQVDFRSVYATALDQWMGTDSKVVLGESFAHLPVLK
;
A
#
# COMPACT_ATOMS: atom_id res chain seq x y z
N VAL A 1 17.56 0.45 1.69
CA VAL A 1 16.85 1.02 0.52
C VAL A 1 16.62 2.51 0.76
N GLY A 2 16.64 3.35 -0.28
CA GLY A 2 16.47 4.80 -0.16
C GLY A 2 16.34 5.47 -1.53
N TYR A 3 16.64 6.76 -1.60
CA TYR A 3 16.62 7.56 -2.83
C TYR A 3 17.59 8.76 -2.74
N PRO A 4 18.01 9.34 -3.88
CA PRO A 4 18.87 10.52 -3.88
C PRO A 4 18.24 11.73 -3.20
N ASN A 5 19.05 12.55 -2.51
CA ASN A 5 18.62 13.78 -1.83
C ASN A 5 17.42 13.56 -0.88
N PRO A 6 17.56 12.68 0.12
CA PRO A 6 16.46 12.33 1.00
C PRO A 6 15.95 13.55 1.77
N ASN A 7 14.62 13.66 1.85
CA ASN A 7 13.97 14.68 2.65
C ASN A 7 13.84 14.16 4.10
N ARG A 8 13.58 15.02 5.10
CA ARG A 8 13.29 14.57 6.49
C ARG A 8 11.86 14.93 6.95
N SER A 9 11.07 15.55 6.09
CA SER A 9 9.66 15.86 6.30
C SER A 9 8.79 14.66 5.96
N HIS A 10 7.98 14.17 6.92
CA HIS A 10 7.03 13.07 6.66
C HIS A 10 6.18 13.32 5.42
N PHE A 11 5.64 14.52 5.29
CA PHE A 11 4.82 14.89 4.15
C PHE A 11 5.59 14.68 2.84
N LYS A 12 6.78 15.28 2.71
CA LYS A 12 7.52 15.22 1.45
C LYS A 12 8.08 13.82 1.17
N SER A 13 8.47 13.06 2.17
CA SER A 13 9.01 11.72 1.93
C SER A 13 7.91 10.73 1.62
N MET A 14 6.79 10.75 2.35
CA MET A 14 5.61 9.98 1.97
C MET A 14 5.20 10.31 0.54
N ASP A 15 5.21 11.60 0.18
CA ASP A 15 4.95 12.05 -1.17
C ASP A 15 5.87 11.38 -2.22
N ILE A 16 7.17 11.34 -1.96
CA ILE A 16 8.18 10.73 -2.84
C ILE A 16 7.95 9.22 -2.98
N TRP A 17 7.79 8.50 -1.86
CA TRP A 17 7.57 7.05 -1.88
C TRP A 17 6.24 6.69 -2.57
N GLN A 18 5.18 7.44 -2.28
CA GLN A 18 3.85 7.19 -2.83
C GLN A 18 3.70 7.60 -4.30
N SER A 19 4.44 8.63 -4.75
CA SER A 19 4.45 9.05 -6.16
C SER A 19 5.54 8.38 -6.99
N ALA A 20 6.52 7.75 -6.36
CA ALA A 20 7.78 7.30 -6.97
C ALA A 20 8.56 8.42 -7.69
N SER A 21 8.48 9.66 -7.20
CA SER A 21 9.06 10.85 -7.84
C SER A 21 9.86 11.71 -6.85
N PRO A 22 11.15 11.39 -6.64
CA PRO A 22 12.06 12.20 -5.82
C PRO A 22 12.18 13.65 -6.31
N ASP A 23 12.08 13.87 -7.63
CA ASP A 23 12.13 15.19 -8.26
C ASP A 23 10.79 15.94 -8.26
N GLY A 24 9.71 15.32 -7.79
CA GLY A 24 8.37 15.91 -7.70
C GLY A 24 7.69 16.17 -9.04
N LYS A 25 8.18 15.60 -10.15
CA LYS A 25 7.56 15.78 -11.49
C LYS A 25 6.26 15.01 -11.67
N MET A 26 6.07 13.90 -10.95
CA MET A 26 4.81 13.15 -11.02
C MET A 26 3.73 13.88 -10.23
N THR A 27 2.51 13.91 -10.77
CA THR A 27 1.33 14.56 -10.15
C THR A 27 0.40 13.56 -9.44
N SER A 28 0.54 12.26 -9.74
CA SER A 28 -0.26 11.16 -9.21
C SER A 28 0.59 10.16 -8.41
N GLY A 29 -0.06 9.15 -7.82
CA GLY A 29 0.59 8.03 -7.15
C GLY A 29 1.00 6.92 -8.11
N TRP A 30 2.01 6.13 -7.75
CA TRP A 30 2.47 5.04 -8.63
C TRP A 30 1.44 3.91 -8.78
N VAL A 31 0.69 3.59 -7.71
CA VAL A 31 -0.41 2.62 -7.79
C VAL A 31 -1.55 3.20 -8.63
N GLY A 32 -1.87 4.49 -8.46
CA GLY A 32 -2.84 5.20 -9.27
C GLY A 32 -2.52 5.10 -10.76
N ARG A 33 -1.27 5.37 -11.15
CA ARG A 33 -0.82 5.23 -12.55
C ARG A 33 -0.83 3.80 -13.06
N TYR A 34 -0.48 2.81 -12.22
CA TYR A 34 -0.65 1.41 -12.57
C TYR A 34 -2.12 1.07 -12.87
N MET A 35 -3.06 1.62 -12.09
CA MET A 35 -4.49 1.43 -12.32
C MET A 35 -4.98 2.20 -13.55
N ASP A 36 -4.47 3.40 -13.82
CA ASP A 36 -4.73 4.13 -15.06
C ASP A 36 -4.32 3.29 -16.27
N GLU A 37 -3.09 2.78 -16.28
CA GLU A 37 -2.54 1.95 -17.35
C GLU A 37 -3.33 0.64 -17.51
N SER A 38 -3.68 -0.01 -16.39
CA SER A 38 -4.53 -1.19 -16.40
C SER A 38 -5.91 -0.92 -16.99
N SER A 39 -6.48 0.27 -16.73
CA SER A 39 -7.80 0.66 -17.23
C SER A 39 -7.82 1.00 -18.73
N ALA A 40 -6.69 1.47 -19.27
CA ALA A 40 -6.53 1.69 -20.70
C ALA A 40 -6.62 0.39 -21.51
N HIS A 41 -6.30 -0.74 -20.88
CA HIS A 41 -6.36 -2.08 -21.47
C HIS A 41 -7.69 -2.82 -21.23
N GLY A 42 -8.64 -2.21 -20.52
CA GLY A 42 -9.96 -2.79 -20.29
C GLY A 42 -10.62 -2.33 -19.00
N LYS A 43 -11.93 -2.59 -18.88
CA LYS A 43 -12.69 -2.24 -17.68
C LYS A 43 -12.15 -3.02 -16.47
N LEU A 44 -11.87 -2.29 -15.40
CA LEU A 44 -11.43 -2.86 -14.12
C LEU A 44 -12.62 -3.32 -13.28
N ASP A 45 -12.42 -4.38 -12.48
CA ASP A 45 -13.36 -4.75 -11.43
C ASP A 45 -13.41 -3.66 -10.35
N ALA A 46 -14.56 -3.47 -9.72
CA ALA A 46 -14.73 -2.45 -8.68
C ALA A 46 -13.80 -2.68 -7.47
N LEU A 47 -13.31 -3.91 -7.27
CA LEU A 47 -12.36 -4.28 -6.22
C LEU A 47 -10.93 -4.48 -6.75
N ALA A 48 -10.63 -4.07 -7.99
CA ALA A 48 -9.29 -4.26 -8.56
C ALA A 48 -8.19 -3.59 -7.72
N ALA A 49 -8.49 -2.43 -7.11
CA ALA A 49 -7.65 -1.83 -6.09
C ALA A 49 -8.52 -1.25 -4.97
N VAL A 50 -8.11 -1.45 -3.71
CA VAL A 50 -8.83 -0.94 -2.52
C VAL A 50 -7.81 -0.41 -1.51
N GLY A 51 -8.06 0.78 -0.97
CA GLY A 51 -7.36 1.29 0.20
C GLY A 51 -8.09 0.93 1.51
N LEU A 52 -7.35 0.45 2.50
CA LEU A 52 -7.79 0.31 3.89
C LEU A 52 -7.18 1.45 4.71
N SER A 53 -7.81 2.62 4.63
CA SER A 53 -7.37 3.85 5.27
C SER A 53 -8.52 4.86 5.32
N THR A 54 -8.55 5.68 6.38
CA THR A 54 -9.49 6.80 6.51
C THR A 54 -9.20 7.91 5.51
N GLU A 55 -7.92 8.26 5.34
CA GLU A 55 -7.47 9.24 4.35
C GLU A 55 -6.87 8.52 3.14
N LYS A 56 -7.19 8.99 1.93
CA LYS A 56 -6.68 8.38 0.71
C LYS A 56 -5.18 8.66 0.55
N PRO A 57 -4.31 7.65 0.58
CA PRO A 57 -2.88 7.85 0.33
C PRO A 57 -2.67 8.35 -1.10
N ARG A 58 -1.71 9.25 -1.29
CA ARG A 58 -1.33 9.76 -2.61
C ARG A 58 -1.00 8.62 -3.57
N ALA A 59 -0.47 7.49 -3.07
CA ALA A 59 -0.17 6.30 -3.87
C ALA A 59 -1.36 5.85 -4.71
N LEU A 60 -2.58 6.01 -4.19
CA LEU A 60 -3.84 5.58 -4.82
C LEU A 60 -4.50 6.66 -5.69
N ASN A 61 -3.90 7.85 -5.81
CA ASN A 61 -4.42 8.89 -6.69
C ASN A 61 -3.98 8.58 -8.12
N GLY A 62 -4.92 8.19 -8.98
CA GLY A 62 -4.74 8.12 -10.44
C GLY A 62 -5.25 9.38 -11.13
N THR A 63 -4.95 9.50 -12.42
CA THR A 63 -5.49 10.56 -13.28
C THR A 63 -6.87 10.20 -13.82
N HIS A 64 -7.14 8.92 -14.05
CA HIS A 64 -8.39 8.41 -14.61
C HIS A 64 -9.06 7.35 -13.72
N ALA A 65 -8.27 6.46 -13.14
CA ALA A 65 -8.70 5.43 -12.23
C ALA A 65 -9.04 6.02 -10.87
N SER A 66 -10.26 5.73 -10.42
CA SER A 66 -10.73 6.07 -9.10
C SER A 66 -10.66 4.84 -8.18
N ILE A 67 -9.70 4.88 -7.26
CA ILE A 67 -9.49 3.81 -6.27
C ILE A 67 -10.23 4.19 -4.97
N PRO A 68 -11.19 3.37 -4.50
CA PRO A 68 -11.91 3.61 -3.25
C PRO A 68 -11.06 3.29 -2.02
N CYS A 69 -11.30 4.03 -0.93
CA CYS A 69 -10.72 3.76 0.39
C CYS A 69 -11.84 3.59 1.41
N PHE A 70 -11.64 2.65 2.33
CA PHE A 70 -12.52 2.40 3.47
C PHE A 70 -11.69 2.39 4.75
N ALA A 71 -12.18 2.99 5.84
CA ALA A 71 -11.48 2.91 7.12
C ALA A 71 -11.45 1.47 7.66
N GLY A 72 -12.56 0.73 7.48
CA GLY A 72 -12.58 -0.72 7.57
C GLY A 72 -13.73 -1.36 6.78
N LEU A 73 -13.65 -2.67 6.59
CA LEU A 73 -14.71 -3.45 5.92
C LEU A 73 -16.01 -3.50 6.73
N GLY A 74 -15.95 -3.27 8.04
CA GLY A 74 -17.13 -3.15 8.91
C GLY A 74 -18.02 -1.96 8.54
N ASP A 75 -17.41 -0.84 8.13
CA ASP A 75 -18.14 0.38 7.74
C ASP A 75 -18.97 0.16 6.48
N VAL A 76 -18.45 -0.65 5.56
CA VAL A 76 -19.15 -1.02 4.31
C VAL A 76 -20.44 -1.79 4.61
N GLN A 77 -20.44 -2.67 5.62
CA GLN A 77 -21.65 -3.41 6.00
C GLN A 77 -22.74 -2.50 6.59
N GLN A 78 -22.34 -1.39 7.23
CA GLN A 78 -23.27 -0.43 7.83
C GLN A 78 -23.79 0.61 6.83
N MET A 79 -22.96 1.02 5.87
CA MET A 79 -23.35 2.00 4.84
C MET A 79 -24.24 1.38 3.74
N VAL A 80 -24.04 0.09 3.42
CA VAL A 80 -24.79 -0.61 2.35
C VAL A 80 -26.06 -1.24 2.94
N GLY A 81 -27.06 -0.41 3.15
CA GLY A 81 -28.36 -0.81 3.69
C GLY A 81 -29.43 0.28 3.66
N ASP A 82 -29.02 1.53 3.45
CA ASP A 82 -29.92 2.65 3.24
C ASP A 82 -30.18 2.84 1.74
N ALA A 83 -31.29 2.27 1.27
CA ALA A 83 -31.71 2.34 -0.12
C ALA A 83 -31.95 3.79 -0.60
N ASP A 84 -32.29 4.70 0.30
CA ASP A 84 -32.52 6.11 -0.02
C ASP A 84 -31.20 6.85 -0.19
N MET A 85 -30.19 6.55 0.63
CA MET A 85 -28.84 7.08 0.48
C MET A 85 -28.17 6.59 -0.81
N GLU A 86 -28.31 5.30 -1.14
CA GLU A 86 -27.84 4.75 -2.42
C GLU A 86 -28.54 5.41 -3.62
N LYS A 87 -29.86 5.61 -3.54
CA LYS A 87 -30.64 6.25 -4.61
C LYS A 87 -30.30 7.72 -4.77
N MET A 88 -30.11 8.46 -3.67
CA MET A 88 -29.71 9.87 -3.68
C MET A 88 -28.32 10.05 -4.30
N LEU A 89 -27.35 9.21 -3.93
CA LEU A 89 -26.01 9.25 -4.53
C LEU A 89 -26.04 8.92 -6.03
N ARG A 90 -26.85 7.96 -6.45
CA ARG A 90 -27.05 7.65 -7.88
C ARG A 90 -27.76 8.78 -8.64
N GLN A 91 -28.64 9.55 -8.00
CA GLN A 91 -29.25 10.73 -8.61
C GLN A 91 -28.26 11.88 -8.80
N ILE A 92 -27.38 12.14 -7.82
CA ILE A 92 -26.31 13.14 -7.93
C ILE A 92 -25.33 12.79 -9.07
N GLN A 93 -25.15 11.49 -9.35
CA GLN A 93 -24.33 11.00 -10.47
C GLN A 93 -24.94 11.25 -11.85
N GLY A 94 -26.26 11.38 -11.96
CA GLY A 94 -26.96 11.57 -13.24
C GLY A 94 -26.85 12.97 -13.83
N MET A 95 -26.27 13.93 -13.10
CA MET A 95 -26.05 15.30 -13.60
C MET A 95 -24.77 15.37 -14.42
N GLU A 96 -24.87 15.84 -15.67
CA GLU A 96 -23.68 16.05 -16.52
C GLU A 96 -22.74 17.08 -15.90
N ALA A 97 -21.55 16.63 -15.49
CA ALA A 97 -20.45 17.50 -15.09
C ALA A 97 -19.41 17.59 -16.23
N PRO A 98 -18.79 18.74 -16.52
CA PRO A 98 -17.77 18.85 -17.56
C PRO A 98 -16.61 17.87 -17.37
N ALA A 99 -16.04 17.36 -18.47
CA ALA A 99 -14.83 16.54 -18.43
C ALA A 99 -13.69 17.29 -17.75
N GLY A 100 -12.98 16.63 -16.83
CA GLY A 100 -11.87 17.24 -16.07
C GLY A 100 -12.28 18.18 -14.93
N SER A 101 -13.58 18.41 -14.67
CA SER A 101 -14.02 19.24 -13.54
C SER A 101 -13.87 18.52 -12.19
N ALA A 102 -13.73 19.31 -11.11
CA ALA A 102 -13.75 18.79 -9.74
C ALA A 102 -15.05 18.03 -9.43
N THR A 103 -16.19 18.51 -9.93
CA THR A 103 -17.49 17.84 -9.78
C THR A 103 -17.49 16.45 -10.40
N ARG A 104 -16.92 16.30 -11.61
CA ARG A 104 -16.81 14.99 -12.27
C ARG A 104 -15.89 14.05 -11.49
N ALA A 105 -14.78 14.54 -10.94
CA ALA A 105 -13.88 13.74 -10.11
C ALA A 105 -14.60 13.23 -8.84
N ILE A 106 -15.40 14.08 -8.19
CA ILE A 106 -16.23 13.71 -7.03
C ILE A 106 -17.28 12.66 -7.42
N GLN A 107 -17.97 12.82 -8.56
CA GLN A 107 -18.94 11.84 -9.05
C GLN A 107 -18.29 10.49 -9.34
N GLN A 108 -17.11 10.47 -9.96
CA GLN A 108 -16.35 9.24 -10.23
C GLN A 108 -15.89 8.56 -8.93
N ALA A 109 -15.43 9.33 -7.95
CA ALA A 109 -15.07 8.83 -6.61
C ALA A 109 -16.27 8.16 -5.93
N ASN A 110 -17.43 8.84 -5.91
CA ASN A 110 -18.65 8.31 -5.31
C ASN A 110 -19.13 7.03 -6.03
N THR A 111 -19.09 7.02 -7.36
CA THR A 111 -19.49 5.84 -8.15
C THR A 111 -18.60 4.65 -7.83
N SER A 112 -17.28 4.86 -7.82
CA SER A 112 -16.32 3.79 -7.55
C SER A 112 -16.45 3.25 -6.13
N ALA A 113 -16.71 4.12 -5.16
CA ALA A 113 -16.97 3.72 -3.78
C ALA A 113 -18.24 2.87 -3.67
N LEU A 114 -19.36 3.29 -4.27
CA LEU A 114 -20.62 2.54 -4.24
C LEU A 114 -20.53 1.19 -4.95
N ASP A 115 -19.89 1.14 -6.11
CA ASP A 115 -19.71 -0.12 -6.85
C ASP A 115 -18.82 -1.10 -6.06
N ALA A 116 -17.75 -0.60 -5.43
CA ALA A 116 -16.91 -1.41 -4.56
C ALA A 116 -17.67 -1.88 -3.31
N MET A 117 -18.44 -1.01 -2.67
CA MET A 117 -19.28 -1.34 -1.52
C MET A 117 -20.30 -2.45 -1.85
N ALA A 118 -21.01 -2.32 -2.98
CA ALA A 118 -21.95 -3.33 -3.45
C ALA A 118 -21.24 -4.67 -3.74
N ALA A 119 -20.08 -4.63 -4.40
CA ALA A 119 -19.28 -5.81 -4.67
C ALA A 119 -18.77 -6.49 -3.38
N LEU A 120 -18.33 -5.70 -2.39
CA LEU A 120 -17.91 -6.21 -1.08
C LEU A 120 -19.05 -6.88 -0.33
N LYS A 121 -20.23 -6.25 -0.26
CA LYS A 121 -21.40 -6.85 0.39
C LYS A 121 -21.76 -8.21 -0.23
N ALA A 122 -21.73 -8.29 -1.57
CA ALA A 122 -22.03 -9.53 -2.28
C ALA A 122 -20.97 -10.62 -2.06
N LYS A 123 -19.68 -10.26 -2.05
CA LYS A 123 -18.57 -11.23 -2.04
C LYS A 123 -18.10 -11.61 -0.64
N LEU A 124 -18.25 -10.75 0.38
CA LEU A 124 -17.73 -11.00 1.73
C LEU A 124 -18.56 -12.01 2.54
N GLY A 125 -19.87 -12.11 2.29
CA GLY A 125 -20.75 -12.99 3.07
C GLY A 125 -20.40 -14.48 3.00
N GLY A 126 -19.63 -14.90 2.00
CA GLY A 126 -19.14 -16.28 1.83
C GLY A 126 -17.72 -16.53 2.33
N VAL A 127 -17.06 -15.54 2.93
CA VAL A 127 -15.65 -15.68 3.35
C VAL A 127 -15.55 -16.10 4.81
N THR A 128 -15.05 -17.32 5.03
CA THR A 128 -14.64 -17.82 6.34
C THR A 128 -13.13 -17.92 6.39
N LEU A 129 -12.51 -17.15 7.29
CA LEU A 129 -11.08 -17.24 7.57
C LEU A 129 -10.79 -18.44 8.47
N LYS A 130 -9.64 -19.08 8.25
CA LYS A 130 -9.19 -20.25 9.01
C LYS A 130 -8.21 -19.88 10.12
N GLN A 131 -7.54 -18.75 10.01
CA GLN A 131 -6.54 -18.28 10.97
C GLN A 131 -7.11 -17.26 11.94
N THR A 132 -6.54 -17.22 13.14
CA THR A 132 -6.81 -16.20 14.15
C THR A 132 -5.84 -15.04 14.00
N TYR A 133 -6.35 -13.83 14.13
CA TYR A 133 -5.56 -12.60 14.07
C TYR A 133 -5.60 -11.90 15.43
N ALA A 134 -4.48 -11.32 15.84
CA ALA A 134 -4.40 -10.54 17.06
C ALA A 134 -5.32 -9.29 17.00
N ASN A 135 -5.82 -8.85 18.15
CA ASN A 135 -6.60 -7.63 18.24
C ASN A 135 -5.69 -6.40 18.37
N ASP A 136 -4.95 -6.11 17.31
CA ASP A 136 -4.12 -4.91 17.15
C ASP A 136 -4.24 -4.36 15.73
N VAL A 137 -3.53 -3.27 15.41
CA VAL A 137 -3.62 -2.60 14.11
C VAL A 137 -3.23 -3.52 12.94
N PHE A 138 -2.23 -4.37 13.12
CA PHE A 138 -1.73 -5.26 12.08
C PHE A 138 -2.60 -6.51 11.95
N GLY A 139 -2.98 -7.14 13.06
CA GLY A 139 -3.90 -8.28 13.06
C GLY A 139 -5.25 -7.92 12.43
N ASN A 140 -5.84 -6.78 12.81
CA ASN A 140 -7.10 -6.31 12.22
C ASN A 140 -6.94 -5.89 10.75
N GLY A 141 -5.82 -5.27 10.38
CA GLY A 141 -5.51 -4.91 8.99
C GLY A 141 -5.36 -6.15 8.10
N PHE A 142 -4.46 -7.07 8.47
CA PHE A 142 -4.21 -8.30 7.70
C PHE A 142 -5.42 -9.24 7.66
N LYS A 143 -6.26 -9.27 8.71
CA LYS A 143 -7.55 -9.97 8.66
C LYS A 143 -8.44 -9.44 7.54
N GLN A 144 -8.55 -8.12 7.40
CA GLN A 144 -9.36 -7.49 6.34
C GLN A 144 -8.74 -7.70 4.96
N ILE A 145 -7.41 -7.63 4.84
CA ILE A 145 -6.71 -7.95 3.59
C ILE A 145 -6.99 -9.40 3.18
N ALA A 146 -6.94 -10.36 4.11
CA ALA A 146 -7.30 -11.75 3.84
C ALA A 146 -8.75 -11.89 3.37
N GLN A 147 -9.68 -11.20 4.02
CA GLN A 147 -11.09 -11.19 3.60
C GLN A 147 -11.24 -10.71 2.15
N LEU A 148 -10.59 -9.60 1.77
CA LEU A 148 -10.61 -9.07 0.40
C LEU A 148 -10.03 -10.05 -0.61
N VAL A 149 -8.84 -10.58 -0.31
CA VAL A 149 -8.13 -11.51 -1.20
C VAL A 149 -8.91 -12.80 -1.39
N CYS A 150 -9.57 -13.31 -0.36
CA CYS A 150 -10.41 -14.50 -0.44
C CYS A 150 -11.74 -14.23 -1.15
N ALA A 151 -12.35 -13.06 -0.93
CA ALA A 151 -13.62 -12.65 -1.54
C ALA A 151 -13.52 -12.40 -3.05
N SER A 152 -12.43 -11.79 -3.53
CA SER A 152 -12.34 -11.33 -4.91
C SER A 152 -10.99 -11.71 -5.55
N PRO A 153 -10.95 -12.74 -6.42
CA PRO A 153 -9.74 -13.09 -7.17
C PRO A 153 -9.31 -12.00 -8.18
N GLN A 154 -10.14 -10.99 -8.41
CA GLN A 154 -9.84 -9.86 -9.29
C GLN A 154 -9.12 -8.70 -8.57
N THR A 155 -9.02 -8.75 -7.24
CA THR A 155 -8.26 -7.77 -6.46
C THR A 155 -6.78 -7.88 -6.80
N ARG A 156 -6.22 -6.80 -7.35
CA ARG A 156 -4.80 -6.71 -7.75
C ARG A 156 -3.96 -5.98 -6.70
N VAL A 157 -4.54 -4.97 -6.05
CA VAL A 157 -3.84 -4.18 -5.02
C VAL A 157 -4.74 -3.97 -3.81
N VAL A 158 -4.22 -4.26 -2.62
CA VAL A 158 -4.77 -3.76 -1.37
C VAL A 158 -3.69 -2.90 -0.71
N TYR A 159 -4.03 -1.65 -0.42
CA TYR A 159 -3.11 -0.71 0.22
C TYR A 159 -3.54 -0.48 1.65
N PHE A 160 -2.63 -0.70 2.59
CA PHE A 160 -2.86 -0.56 4.02
C PHE A 160 -1.67 0.17 4.65
N SER A 161 -1.94 1.01 5.63
CA SER A 161 -0.90 1.71 6.40
C SER A 161 -1.15 1.55 7.89
N ALA A 162 -0.08 1.29 8.63
CA ALA A 162 -0.06 1.33 10.09
C ALA A 162 0.98 2.35 10.56
N GLY A 163 0.62 3.16 11.55
CA GLY A 163 1.50 4.15 12.15
C GLY A 163 2.18 3.67 13.44
N GLY A 164 2.81 4.61 14.15
CA GLY A 164 3.39 4.39 15.49
C GLY A 164 4.90 4.11 15.51
N PHE A 165 5.54 3.95 14.35
CA PHE A 165 6.98 3.70 14.24
C PHE A 165 7.85 4.96 14.35
N ASP A 166 7.25 6.15 14.41
CA ASP A 166 7.98 7.40 14.59
C ASP A 166 8.30 7.66 16.08
N THR A 167 9.17 6.82 16.64
CA THR A 167 9.49 6.81 18.07
C THR A 167 10.70 7.67 18.40
N HIS A 168 10.47 8.91 18.83
CA HIS A 168 11.54 9.83 19.30
C HIS A 168 11.89 9.67 20.78
N ALA A 169 11.16 8.85 21.51
CA ALA A 169 11.42 8.47 22.89
C ALA A 169 10.87 7.06 23.17
N LYS A 170 11.40 6.39 24.19
CA LYS A 170 10.97 5.03 24.62
C LYS A 170 10.84 4.03 23.45
N GLN A 171 11.76 4.11 22.49
CA GLN A 171 11.63 3.39 21.22
C GLN A 171 11.65 1.87 21.41
N ALA A 172 12.50 1.33 22.28
CA ALA A 172 12.65 -0.12 22.43
C ALA A 172 11.31 -0.82 22.67
N GLU A 173 10.54 -0.37 23.66
CA GLU A 173 9.24 -0.95 24.03
C GLU A 173 8.19 -0.79 22.91
N GLN A 174 8.00 0.44 22.43
CA GLN A 174 6.97 0.73 21.42
C GLN A 174 7.28 0.05 20.09
N HIS A 175 8.54 0.06 19.67
CA HIS A 175 8.96 -0.53 18.40
C HIS A 175 8.91 -2.06 18.47
N GLU A 176 9.29 -2.68 19.59
CA GLU A 176 9.13 -4.13 19.80
C GLU A 176 7.66 -4.55 19.67
N LYS A 177 6.74 -3.84 20.33
CA LYS A 177 5.30 -4.13 20.25
C LYS A 177 4.78 -4.05 18.82
N LEU A 178 5.18 -3.03 18.07
CA LEU A 178 4.76 -2.84 16.69
C LEU A 178 5.35 -3.89 15.74
N LEU A 179 6.63 -4.22 15.89
CA LEU A 179 7.28 -5.27 15.10
C LEU A 179 6.67 -6.65 15.41
N LYS A 180 6.30 -6.90 16.67
CA LYS A 180 5.58 -8.11 17.06
C LYS A 180 4.22 -8.18 16.36
N GLY A 181 3.41 -7.11 16.44
CA GLY A 181 2.11 -7.06 15.77
C GLY A 181 2.24 -7.24 14.25
N PHE A 182 3.23 -6.59 13.62
CA PHE A 182 3.52 -6.78 12.20
C PHE A 182 3.90 -8.23 11.87
N SER A 183 4.83 -8.83 12.63
CA SER A 183 5.28 -10.21 12.44
C SER A 183 4.14 -11.21 12.62
N ASP A 184 3.37 -11.10 13.71
CA ASP A 184 2.22 -11.97 13.98
C ASP A 184 1.14 -11.84 12.89
N GLY A 185 0.83 -10.61 12.47
CA GLY A 185 -0.15 -10.33 11.43
C GLY A 185 0.24 -10.89 10.07
N VAL A 186 1.50 -10.71 9.66
CA VAL A 186 2.06 -11.30 8.43
C VAL A 186 2.03 -12.83 8.49
N ALA A 187 2.43 -13.43 9.62
CA ALA A 187 2.47 -14.87 9.77
C ALA A 187 1.06 -15.50 9.68
N ALA A 188 0.07 -14.90 10.34
CA ALA A 188 -1.33 -15.31 10.26
C ALA A 188 -1.87 -15.14 8.83
N PHE A 189 -1.59 -14.01 8.18
CA PHE A 189 -1.97 -13.75 6.80
C PHE A 189 -1.39 -14.77 5.83
N GLN A 190 -0.09 -15.05 5.92
CA GLN A 190 0.60 -16.00 5.05
C GLN A 190 0.00 -17.41 5.19
N SER A 191 -0.24 -17.83 6.43
CA SER A 191 -0.90 -19.12 6.72
C SER A 191 -2.32 -19.19 6.17
N GLU A 192 -3.07 -18.09 6.21
CA GLU A 192 -4.44 -18.00 5.65
C GLU A 192 -4.44 -18.13 4.14
N ILE A 193 -3.62 -17.34 3.43
CA ILE A 193 -3.57 -17.37 1.96
C ILE A 193 -3.01 -18.70 1.43
N GLU A 194 -2.15 -19.38 2.20
CA GLU A 194 -1.72 -20.75 1.92
C GLU A 194 -2.89 -21.73 2.07
N ALA A 195 -3.60 -21.68 3.19
CA ALA A 195 -4.77 -22.53 3.44
C ALA A 195 -5.94 -22.25 2.47
N ALA A 196 -5.97 -21.08 1.83
CA ALA A 196 -6.90 -20.70 0.78
C ALA A 196 -6.42 -21.08 -0.64
N GLY A 197 -5.20 -21.64 -0.79
CA GLY A 197 -4.62 -21.99 -2.09
C GLY A 197 -4.23 -20.79 -2.96
N ARG A 198 -4.02 -19.62 -2.33
CA ARG A 198 -3.76 -18.33 -3.00
C ARG A 198 -2.33 -17.81 -2.81
N ALA A 199 -1.50 -18.49 -2.03
CA ALA A 199 -0.14 -18.04 -1.72
C ALA A 199 0.72 -17.70 -2.95
N ASN A 200 0.53 -18.40 -4.08
CA ASN A 200 1.25 -18.15 -5.33
C ASN A 200 0.77 -16.91 -6.11
N LYS A 201 -0.30 -16.25 -5.65
CA LYS A 201 -0.94 -15.11 -6.30
C LYS A 201 -0.89 -13.84 -5.45
N VAL A 202 -0.21 -13.89 -4.30
CA VAL A 202 -0.13 -12.78 -3.36
C VAL A 202 1.33 -12.52 -2.99
N MET A 203 1.70 -11.25 -3.00
CA MET A 203 2.97 -10.74 -2.50
C MET A 203 2.66 -9.50 -1.66
N VAL A 204 3.27 -9.41 -0.48
CA VAL A 204 3.21 -8.23 0.38
C VAL A 204 4.49 -7.43 0.17
N LEU A 205 4.33 -6.16 -0.21
CA LEU A 205 5.42 -5.18 -0.31
C LEU A 205 5.27 -4.18 0.84
N VAL A 206 6.31 -4.06 1.67
CA VAL A 206 6.33 -3.20 2.86
C VAL A 206 7.44 -2.16 2.72
N PHE A 207 7.10 -0.91 3.00
CA PHE A 207 8.03 0.21 3.03
C PHE A 207 7.63 1.21 4.11
N SER A 208 8.56 2.10 4.45
CA SER A 208 8.33 3.31 5.24
C SER A 208 9.02 4.48 4.55
N GLU A 209 8.55 5.68 4.81
CA GLU A 209 9.09 6.91 4.24
C GLU A 209 10.51 7.23 4.71
N PHE A 210 10.91 6.71 5.88
CA PHE A 210 12.21 6.96 6.51
C PHE A 210 12.83 5.72 7.12
N GLY A 211 14.17 5.77 7.23
CA GLY A 211 14.89 4.97 8.19
C GLY A 211 14.88 5.60 9.58
N ARG A 212 15.59 4.96 10.50
CA ARG A 212 15.94 5.53 11.81
C ARG A 212 17.44 5.71 11.89
N ARG A 213 17.90 6.69 12.67
CA ARG A 213 19.33 6.83 12.96
C ARG A 213 19.88 5.60 13.67
N THR A 214 21.18 5.37 13.50
CA THR A 214 21.87 4.17 14.02
C THR A 214 22.20 4.26 15.51
N TYR A 215 21.90 5.38 16.15
CA TYR A 215 22.21 5.65 17.55
C TYR A 215 21.01 6.28 18.25
N GLU A 216 20.90 6.01 19.55
CA GLU A 216 19.84 6.53 20.40
C GLU A 216 20.03 8.02 20.68
N ASN A 217 18.93 8.78 20.71
CA ASN A 217 18.90 10.17 21.13
C ASN A 217 18.79 10.27 22.67
N GLY A 218 18.90 11.47 23.23
CA GLY A 218 18.87 11.66 24.70
C GLY A 218 17.55 11.30 25.39
N SER A 219 16.50 10.93 24.64
CA SER A 219 15.17 10.57 25.17
C SER A 219 14.86 9.08 25.07
N GLY A 220 15.85 8.23 24.75
CA GLY A 220 15.62 6.79 24.59
C GLY A 220 14.89 6.43 23.30
N GLY A 221 14.96 7.30 22.28
CA GLY A 221 14.41 7.07 20.93
C GLY A 221 15.49 7.24 19.86
N THR A 222 15.10 7.36 18.60
CA THR A 222 16.02 7.72 17.51
C THR A 222 15.45 8.86 16.70
N ASP A 223 16.28 9.63 16.00
CA ASP A 223 15.76 10.60 15.01
C ASP A 223 15.53 9.91 13.65
N HIS A 224 14.98 10.67 12.69
CA HIS A 224 14.78 10.19 11.32
C HIS A 224 16.12 9.89 10.63
N GLY A 225 16.15 8.77 9.91
CA GLY A 225 17.27 8.35 9.07
C GLY A 225 16.90 8.19 7.60
N GLN A 226 17.92 8.01 6.75
CA GLN A 226 17.75 8.05 5.29
C GLN A 226 17.52 6.68 4.63
N ALA A 227 18.05 5.61 5.21
CA ALA A 227 17.95 4.26 4.65
C ALA A 227 17.16 3.33 5.57
N ALA A 228 16.26 2.56 4.99
CA ALA A 228 15.42 1.58 5.69
C ALA A 228 15.41 0.23 4.95
N PRO A 229 15.10 -0.89 5.62
CA PRO A 229 14.71 -2.10 4.94
C PRO A 229 13.37 -1.92 4.21
N MET A 230 13.21 -2.59 3.08
CA MET A 230 11.90 -2.91 2.50
C MET A 230 11.73 -4.42 2.58
N PHE A 231 10.49 -4.88 2.75
CA PHE A 231 10.17 -6.31 2.76
C PHE A 231 9.35 -6.67 1.54
N LEU A 232 9.73 -7.78 0.90
CA LEU A 232 8.90 -8.52 -0.04
C LEU A 232 8.62 -9.88 0.58
N ILE A 233 7.34 -10.22 0.75
CA ILE A 233 6.93 -11.43 1.47
C ILE A 233 5.90 -12.18 0.61
N GLY A 234 6.13 -13.48 0.39
CA GLY A 234 5.23 -14.34 -0.36
C GLY A 234 5.93 -15.56 -0.96
N SER A 235 5.16 -16.55 -1.41
CA SER A 235 5.69 -17.85 -1.88
C SER A 235 6.56 -17.75 -3.14
N ARG A 236 6.30 -16.73 -3.98
CA ARG A 236 7.03 -16.42 -5.22
C ARG A 236 8.22 -15.49 -5.00
N VAL A 237 8.43 -15.01 -3.77
CA VAL A 237 9.63 -14.26 -3.41
C VAL A 237 10.78 -15.23 -3.19
N LYS A 238 11.93 -14.93 -3.78
CA LYS A 238 13.21 -15.57 -3.49
C LYS A 238 13.76 -14.94 -2.20
N GLY A 239 13.58 -15.62 -1.07
CA GLY A 239 14.03 -15.12 0.24
C GLY A 239 15.53 -14.84 0.30
N GLY A 240 15.92 -13.94 1.21
CA GLY A 240 17.30 -13.53 1.43
C GLY A 240 17.40 -12.05 1.78
N LEU A 241 18.61 -11.60 2.14
CA LEU A 241 18.96 -10.19 2.27
C LEU A 241 19.55 -9.72 0.95
N TYR A 242 18.96 -8.66 0.39
CA TYR A 242 19.40 -8.06 -0.88
C TYR A 242 19.96 -6.65 -0.60
N GLY A 243 21.14 -6.38 -1.15
CA GLY A 243 22.02 -5.30 -0.69
C GLY A 243 23.12 -5.83 0.23
N SER A 244 24.03 -4.97 0.67
CA SER A 244 25.03 -5.33 1.67
C SER A 244 24.55 -4.99 3.08
N SER A 245 25.18 -5.62 4.08
CA SER A 245 24.98 -5.26 5.48
C SER A 245 25.26 -3.77 5.70
N PRO A 246 24.52 -3.10 6.60
CA PRO A 246 24.80 -1.72 6.98
C PRO A 246 26.25 -1.54 7.45
N ASP A 247 26.94 -0.54 6.91
CA ASP A 247 28.27 -0.14 7.35
C ASP A 247 28.15 1.05 8.32
N PHE A 248 28.29 0.76 9.62
CA PHE A 248 28.21 1.77 10.68
C PHE A 248 29.46 2.65 10.78
N ALA A 249 30.56 2.31 10.09
CA ALA A 249 31.74 3.17 10.01
C ALA A 249 31.63 4.20 8.88
N ALA A 250 30.80 3.94 7.87
CA ALA A 250 30.64 4.78 6.68
C ALA A 250 29.32 5.56 6.66
N LEU A 251 28.97 6.22 7.77
CA LEU A 251 27.77 7.05 7.85
C LEU A 251 27.90 8.33 7.01
N GLN A 252 26.76 8.89 6.62
CA GLN A 252 26.65 10.23 6.03
C GLN A 252 25.72 11.06 6.90
N ASP A 253 26.25 12.09 7.57
CA ASP A 253 25.50 12.95 8.50
C ASP A 253 24.75 12.18 9.62
N GLY A 254 25.34 11.06 10.06
CA GLY A 254 24.78 10.14 11.05
C GLY A 254 23.80 9.11 10.50
N ASP A 255 23.56 9.10 9.17
CA ASP A 255 22.63 8.21 8.51
C ASP A 255 23.34 7.07 7.76
N LEU A 256 22.68 5.92 7.69
CA LEU A 256 23.10 4.83 6.81
C LEU A 256 22.98 5.25 5.34
N ARG A 257 24.03 4.95 4.56
CA ARG A 257 23.98 5.10 3.10
C ARG A 257 23.07 4.02 2.52
N TRP A 258 22.09 4.44 1.72
CA TRP A 258 21.28 3.50 0.97
C TRP A 258 22.07 2.93 -0.20
N GLN A 259 21.71 1.72 -0.64
CA GLN A 259 22.41 1.00 -1.71
C GLN A 259 21.49 0.60 -2.87
N VAL A 260 20.19 0.60 -2.60
CA VAL A 260 19.14 0.23 -3.55
C VAL A 260 18.17 1.39 -3.61
N ASP A 261 17.91 1.89 -4.81
CA ASP A 261 16.83 2.85 -5.06
C ASP A 261 15.50 2.11 -4.90
N PHE A 262 14.57 2.66 -4.12
CA PHE A 262 13.27 2.00 -3.90
C PHE A 262 12.49 1.78 -5.20
N ARG A 263 12.71 2.62 -6.21
CA ARG A 263 12.05 2.52 -7.52
C ARG A 263 12.49 1.26 -8.27
N SER A 264 13.68 0.70 -7.98
CA SER A 264 14.07 -0.63 -8.46
C SER A 264 13.20 -1.75 -7.88
N VAL A 265 12.76 -1.63 -6.62
CA VAL A 265 11.82 -2.59 -6.02
C VAL A 265 10.46 -2.46 -6.69
N TYR A 266 9.99 -1.23 -6.92
CA TYR A 266 8.72 -0.98 -7.60
C TYR A 266 8.73 -1.46 -9.05
N ALA A 267 9.80 -1.19 -9.79
CA ALA A 267 9.97 -1.66 -11.16
C ALA A 267 9.95 -3.20 -11.24
N THR A 268 10.66 -3.85 -10.32
CA THR A 268 10.64 -5.32 -10.22
C THR A 268 9.22 -5.85 -9.98
N ALA A 269 8.47 -5.24 -9.05
CA ALA A 269 7.09 -5.62 -8.79
C ALA A 269 6.18 -5.36 -10.01
N LEU A 270 6.30 -4.20 -10.65
CA LEU A 270 5.47 -3.83 -11.81
C LEU A 270 5.72 -4.78 -12.99
N ASP A 271 6.97 -4.97 -13.39
CA ASP A 271 7.32 -5.72 -14.59
C ASP A 271 7.16 -7.23 -14.41
N GLN A 272 7.60 -7.78 -13.27
CA GLN A 272 7.71 -9.23 -13.08
C GLN A 272 6.56 -9.84 -12.29
N TRP A 273 5.81 -9.04 -11.51
CA TRP A 273 4.68 -9.53 -10.71
C TRP A 273 3.34 -9.02 -11.22
N MET A 274 3.22 -7.70 -11.45
CA MET A 274 1.96 -7.06 -11.83
C MET A 274 1.72 -7.10 -13.35
N GLY A 275 2.76 -7.36 -14.14
CA GLY A 275 2.68 -7.50 -15.60
C GLY A 275 2.39 -6.17 -16.30
N THR A 276 2.98 -5.07 -15.85
CA THR A 276 2.83 -3.74 -16.44
C THR A 276 4.19 -3.08 -16.62
N ASP A 277 4.39 -2.39 -17.74
CA ASP A 277 5.64 -1.68 -18.03
C ASP A 277 5.92 -0.61 -16.97
N SER A 278 6.93 -0.88 -16.15
CA SER A 278 7.35 0.01 -15.08
C SER A 278 7.83 1.36 -15.60
N LYS A 279 8.31 1.46 -16.85
CA LYS A 279 8.72 2.74 -17.43
C LYS A 279 7.53 3.67 -17.64
N VAL A 280 6.36 3.13 -18.00
CA VAL A 280 5.13 3.92 -18.14
C VAL A 280 4.67 4.43 -16.76
N VAL A 281 4.71 3.56 -15.76
CA VAL A 281 4.23 3.88 -14.40
C VAL A 281 5.22 4.74 -13.60
N LEU A 282 6.52 4.56 -13.78
CA LEU A 282 7.57 5.26 -13.02
C LEU A 282 8.18 6.43 -13.79
N GLY A 283 7.92 6.54 -15.10
CA GLY A 283 8.42 7.59 -15.99
C GLY A 283 9.84 7.34 -16.54
N GLU A 284 10.56 6.39 -15.98
CA GLU A 284 11.92 6.00 -16.39
C GLU A 284 12.18 4.52 -16.02
N SER A 285 13.25 3.95 -16.56
CA SER A 285 13.61 2.55 -16.32
C SER A 285 14.52 2.42 -15.09
N PHE A 286 14.28 1.39 -14.28
CA PHE A 286 15.12 1.05 -13.13
C PHE A 286 15.63 -0.38 -13.23
N ALA A 287 16.80 -0.64 -12.65
CA ALA A 287 17.34 -1.99 -12.56
C ALA A 287 16.41 -2.89 -11.73
N HIS A 288 16.21 -4.12 -12.19
CA HIS A 288 15.45 -5.13 -11.44
C HIS A 288 16.31 -5.79 -10.37
N LEU A 289 15.65 -6.24 -9.32
CA LEU A 289 16.26 -7.04 -8.26
C LEU A 289 15.95 -8.53 -8.50
N PRO A 290 16.89 -9.45 -8.23
CA PRO A 290 16.69 -10.88 -8.42
C PRO A 290 15.91 -11.50 -7.25
N VAL A 291 14.76 -10.93 -6.91
CA VAL A 291 13.97 -11.22 -5.70
C VAL A 291 12.72 -12.05 -5.95
N LEU A 292 12.38 -12.36 -7.21
CA LEU A 292 11.23 -13.18 -7.60
C LEU A 292 11.68 -14.49 -8.28
N LYS A 293 10.83 -15.52 -8.19
CA LYS A 293 11.03 -16.86 -8.76
C LYS A 293 10.29 -17.06 -10.08
#